data_AF-A0AAW5RG47-F1
#
_entry.id   AF-A0AAW5RG47-F1
#
_cell.length_a   1.000
_cell.length_b   1.000
_cell.length_c   1.000
_cell.angle_alpha   90.00
_cell.angle_beta   90.00
_cell.angle_gamma   90.00
#
_symmetry.space_group_name_H-M   'P 1'
#
loop_
_entity.id
_entity.type
_entity.pdbx_description
1 polymer ?
#
loop_
_entity_poly.entity_id
_entity_poly.type
_entity_poly.pdbx_seq_one_letter_code
_entity_poly.pdbx_strand_id
1 'polypeptide(L)'
;MYIDLNSDLGESYGSWSMGNDEQILPIVSSANIACGFHAGDPKSILQTLKQAAQLKVSVGAHVSYPDLVGFGRRNMDVAYDELYADVLYQISALQGLAQVAGTSVRYVKPHGALYNTIATNLDQAKAVIDAILAYDSSLVLVALAGSPLIEFARKQGLRVVSEAFADRAYHRDGTLVSRRQEGAVLHDVEMIAERVLDMIKKKGVISIEGEFTPLKADTICLHGDSLGALQMAKVIRQTLVDHQIAIHSFVS
;
A
#
# COMPACT_ATOMS: atom_id res chain seq x y z
N MET A 1 -9.49 16.12 -12.26
CA MET A 1 -9.34 14.70 -11.88
C MET A 1 -8.14 14.61 -10.96
N TYR A 2 -8.17 13.72 -9.96
CA TYR A 2 -7.02 13.50 -9.10
C TYR A 2 -6.84 12.00 -8.83
N ILE A 3 -5.64 11.63 -8.42
CA ILE A 3 -5.29 10.30 -7.94
C ILE A 3 -4.31 10.44 -6.79
N ASP A 4 -4.33 9.49 -5.85
CA ASP A 4 -3.26 9.35 -4.87
C ASP A 4 -2.16 8.44 -5.43
N LEU A 5 -0.90 8.78 -5.16
CA LEU A 5 0.22 7.87 -5.33
C LEU A 5 0.71 7.45 -3.95
N ASN A 6 0.78 6.15 -3.69
CA ASN A 6 1.32 5.59 -2.46
C ASN A 6 2.56 4.73 -2.70
N SER A 7 3.44 4.64 -1.71
CA SER A 7 4.59 3.72 -1.72
C SER A 7 4.82 3.14 -0.34
N ASP A 8 5.28 1.89 -0.31
CA ASP A 8 5.72 1.20 0.90
C ASP A 8 7.14 1.71 1.24
N LEU A 9 7.32 2.22 2.46
CA LEU A 9 8.53 2.92 2.92
C LEU A 9 8.84 2.57 4.39
N GLY A 10 10.00 3.00 4.88
CA GLY A 10 10.45 2.69 6.24
C GLY A 10 10.79 1.22 6.42
N GLU A 11 11.09 0.49 5.35
CA GLU A 11 11.30 -0.96 5.37
C GLU A 11 12.75 -1.39 5.65
N SER A 12 13.64 -0.44 5.94
CA SER A 12 14.99 -0.74 6.44
C SER A 12 14.94 -1.34 7.85
N TYR A 13 15.89 -2.19 8.20
CA TYR A 13 15.92 -2.84 9.51
C TYR A 13 17.35 -3.03 10.04
N GLY A 14 17.67 -2.33 11.12
CA GLY A 14 19.00 -2.39 11.74
C GLY A 14 20.07 -1.87 10.80
N SER A 15 21.03 -2.72 10.43
CA SER A 15 22.09 -2.35 9.47
C SER A 15 21.72 -2.62 8.01
N TRP A 16 20.57 -3.24 7.75
CA TRP A 16 20.11 -3.53 6.40
C TRP A 16 19.24 -2.39 5.87
N SER A 17 19.63 -1.84 4.72
CA SER A 17 18.90 -0.78 4.03
C SER A 17 18.04 -1.38 2.93
N MET A 18 16.81 -0.90 2.81
CA MET A 18 15.86 -1.26 1.76
C MET A 18 15.29 0.00 1.11
N GLY A 19 15.10 -0.05 -0.22
CA GLY A 19 14.45 1.02 -0.97
C GLY A 19 15.26 2.32 -1.03
N ASN A 20 14.56 3.42 -1.27
CA ASN A 20 15.13 4.76 -1.43
C ASN A 20 14.14 5.84 -0.95
N ASP A 21 13.75 5.73 0.32
CA ASP A 21 12.69 6.54 0.95
C ASP A 21 12.84 8.04 0.67
N GLU A 22 14.06 8.57 0.83
CA GLU A 22 14.37 9.99 0.67
C GLU A 22 14.02 10.50 -0.75
N GLN A 23 14.18 9.65 -1.76
CA GLN A 23 13.90 10.03 -3.16
C GLN A 23 12.47 9.70 -3.58
N ILE A 24 11.80 8.75 -2.92
CA ILE A 24 10.41 8.38 -3.22
C ILE A 24 9.42 9.30 -2.52
N LEU A 25 9.66 9.72 -1.27
CA LEU A 25 8.75 10.58 -0.52
C LEU A 25 8.32 11.86 -1.27
N PRO A 26 9.21 12.60 -1.96
CA PRO A 26 8.80 13.79 -2.73
C PRO A 26 7.89 13.50 -3.94
N ILE A 27 7.81 12.24 -4.36
CA ILE A 27 7.06 11.80 -5.55
C ILE A 27 5.64 11.38 -5.20
N VAL A 28 5.43 10.82 -4.00
CA VAL A 28 4.15 10.26 -3.57
C VAL A 28 3.34 11.27 -2.75
N SER A 29 2.02 11.07 -2.69
CA SER A 29 1.13 11.83 -1.81
C SER A 29 0.83 11.09 -0.50
N SER A 30 1.03 9.78 -0.46
CA SER A 30 0.86 8.94 0.72
C SER A 30 2.02 7.94 0.88
N ALA A 31 2.40 7.62 2.11
CA ALA A 31 3.46 6.68 2.45
C ALA A 31 2.96 5.60 3.43
N ASN A 32 3.11 4.33 3.06
CA ASN A 32 2.79 3.19 3.91
C ASN A 32 4.05 2.83 4.70
N ILE A 33 4.09 3.17 5.99
CA ILE A 33 5.29 3.00 6.82
C ILE A 33 5.27 1.66 7.54
N ALA A 34 6.32 0.85 7.38
CA ALA A 34 6.47 -0.42 8.09
C ALA A 34 6.38 -0.24 9.62
N CYS A 35 5.91 -1.28 10.31
CA CYS A 35 5.55 -1.23 11.73
C CYS A 35 6.37 -2.18 12.62
N GLY A 36 7.49 -2.73 12.12
CA GLY A 36 8.42 -3.55 12.89
C GLY A 36 8.24 -5.06 12.80
N PHE A 37 7.17 -5.55 12.16
CA PHE A 37 6.88 -6.98 12.08
C PHE A 37 7.53 -7.64 10.86
N HIS A 38 7.27 -7.11 9.65
CA HIS A 38 7.95 -7.57 8.44
C HIS A 38 9.25 -6.80 8.14
N ALA A 39 9.31 -5.55 8.60
CA ALA A 39 10.37 -4.60 8.34
C ALA A 39 10.23 -3.36 9.24
N GLY A 40 11.21 -2.45 9.20
CA GLY A 40 11.14 -1.17 9.91
C GLY A 40 11.57 -1.24 11.37
N ASP A 41 12.82 -0.92 11.68
CA ASP A 41 13.22 -0.70 13.08
C ASP A 41 12.77 0.69 13.57
N PRO A 42 12.60 0.89 14.90
CA PRO A 42 12.06 2.14 15.44
C PRO A 42 12.84 3.40 15.04
N LYS A 43 14.17 3.30 14.89
CA LYS A 43 15.01 4.44 14.52
C LYS A 43 14.76 4.82 13.06
N SER A 44 14.78 3.84 12.16
CA SER A 44 14.53 4.05 10.73
C SER A 44 13.11 4.56 10.48
N ILE A 45 12.10 3.96 11.13
CA ILE A 45 10.70 4.43 11.06
C ILE A 45 10.59 5.90 11.47
N LEU A 46 11.18 6.29 12.61
CA LEU A 46 11.12 7.68 13.09
C LEU A 46 11.77 8.66 12.11
N GLN A 47 12.84 8.25 11.41
CA GLN A 47 13.47 9.07 10.38
C GLN A 47 12.55 9.26 9.17
N THR A 48 11.96 8.19 8.64
CA THR A 48 11.02 8.25 7.52
C THR A 48 9.79 9.10 7.87
N LEU A 49 9.24 8.96 9.08
CA LEU A 49 8.12 9.77 9.57
C LEU A 49 8.44 11.27 9.63
N LYS A 50 9.63 11.65 10.10
CA LYS A 50 10.05 13.06 10.12
C LYS A 50 10.16 13.64 8.71
N GLN A 51 10.67 12.87 7.76
CA GLN A 51 10.74 13.29 6.36
C GLN A 51 9.34 13.43 5.74
N ALA A 52 8.45 12.45 5.98
CA ALA A 52 7.07 12.51 5.53
C ALA A 52 6.33 13.75 6.09
N ALA A 53 6.54 14.08 7.38
CA ALA A 53 5.98 15.28 8.00
C ALA A 53 6.48 16.57 7.34
N GLN A 54 7.78 16.68 7.08
CA GLN A 54 8.38 17.84 6.40
C GLN A 54 7.82 18.04 4.98
N LEU A 55 7.59 16.93 4.26
CA LEU A 55 7.07 16.93 2.89
C LEU A 55 5.53 16.95 2.83
N LYS A 56 4.85 16.92 3.98
CA LYS A 56 3.38 16.84 4.09
C LYS A 56 2.79 15.63 3.36
N VAL A 57 3.52 14.52 3.35
CA VAL A 57 3.06 13.23 2.81
C VAL A 57 2.16 12.58 3.86
N SER A 58 1.02 12.04 3.42
CA SER A 58 0.08 11.36 4.33
C SER A 58 0.64 10.02 4.79
N VAL A 59 0.63 9.76 6.09
CA VAL A 59 1.21 8.54 6.68
C VAL A 59 0.12 7.49 6.91
N GLY A 60 0.40 6.25 6.51
CA GLY A 60 -0.41 5.09 6.84
C GLY A 60 0.40 3.97 7.49
N ALA A 61 -0.25 3.17 8.31
CA ALA A 61 0.37 2.00 8.92
C ALA A 61 0.43 0.85 7.92
N HIS A 62 1.65 0.36 7.66
CA HIS A 62 1.90 -0.78 6.79
C HIS A 62 1.99 -2.09 7.59
N VAL A 63 0.85 -2.53 8.12
CA VAL A 63 0.76 -3.66 9.05
C VAL A 63 0.96 -5.00 8.34
N SER A 64 1.60 -5.94 9.01
CA SER A 64 1.98 -7.22 8.42
C SER A 64 1.84 -8.38 9.38
N TYR A 65 2.01 -9.61 8.87
CA TYR A 65 2.28 -10.76 9.71
C TYR A 65 3.64 -10.62 10.42
N PRO A 66 3.84 -11.24 11.60
CA PRO A 66 5.09 -11.23 12.34
C PRO A 66 6.16 -12.13 11.70
N ASP A 67 6.57 -11.81 10.48
CA ASP A 67 7.54 -12.57 9.70
C ASP A 67 8.64 -11.68 9.13
N LEU A 68 9.59 -11.30 9.98
CA LEU A 68 10.74 -10.48 9.59
C LEU A 68 11.62 -11.18 8.54
N VAL A 69 11.89 -12.48 8.72
CA VAL A 69 12.80 -13.24 7.82
C VAL A 69 12.18 -13.41 6.43
N GLY A 70 10.88 -13.67 6.35
CA GLY A 70 10.17 -13.75 5.08
C GLY A 70 9.67 -12.40 4.57
N PHE A 71 10.04 -11.29 5.24
CA PHE A 71 9.61 -9.93 4.91
C PHE A 71 8.08 -9.81 4.79
N GLY A 72 7.33 -10.55 5.62
CA GLY A 72 5.87 -10.55 5.60
C GLY A 72 5.24 -11.08 4.31
N ARG A 73 6.02 -11.78 3.44
CA ARG A 73 5.57 -12.29 2.13
C ARG A 73 5.17 -13.76 2.15
N ARG A 74 5.15 -14.41 3.32
CA ARG A 74 4.66 -15.78 3.49
C ARG A 74 3.28 -15.75 4.14
N ASN A 75 2.35 -16.54 3.59
CA ASN A 75 1.03 -16.70 4.21
C ASN A 75 1.20 -17.37 5.57
N MET A 76 0.40 -16.92 6.53
CA MET A 76 0.34 -17.49 7.87
C MET A 76 -1.13 -17.77 8.20
N ASP A 77 -1.38 -18.93 8.78
CA ASP A 77 -2.66 -19.25 9.39
C ASP A 77 -2.60 -18.77 10.84
N VAL A 78 -3.26 -17.65 11.12
CA VAL A 78 -3.18 -16.91 12.38
C VAL A 78 -4.58 -16.83 12.98
N ALA A 79 -4.69 -17.02 14.28
CA ALA A 79 -5.98 -16.91 14.96
C ALA A 79 -6.50 -15.46 14.94
N TYR A 80 -7.81 -15.30 15.07
CA TYR A 80 -8.46 -13.98 15.04
C TYR A 80 -7.89 -13.02 16.09
N ASP A 81 -7.74 -13.49 17.32
CA ASP A 81 -7.28 -12.71 18.48
C ASP A 81 -5.80 -12.33 18.36
N GLU A 82 -4.97 -13.22 17.84
CA GLU A 82 -3.58 -12.95 17.50
C GLU A 82 -3.47 -11.85 16.43
N LEU A 83 -4.14 -12.01 15.29
CA LEU A 83 -4.07 -11.04 14.20
C LEU A 83 -4.68 -9.69 14.60
N TYR A 84 -5.77 -9.68 15.36
CA TYR A 84 -6.38 -8.47 15.90
C TYR A 84 -5.38 -7.71 16.80
N ALA A 85 -4.71 -8.41 17.73
CA ALA A 85 -3.73 -7.81 18.62
C ALA A 85 -2.49 -7.32 17.88
N ASP A 86 -2.00 -8.08 16.89
CA ASP A 86 -0.85 -7.71 16.07
C ASP A 86 -1.09 -6.43 15.28
N VAL A 87 -2.28 -6.28 14.69
CA VAL A 87 -2.65 -5.06 13.96
C VAL A 87 -2.75 -3.86 14.91
N LEU A 88 -3.38 -4.02 16.07
CA LEU A 88 -3.45 -2.96 17.08
C LEU A 88 -2.07 -2.52 17.56
N TYR A 89 -1.19 -3.48 17.84
CA TYR A 89 0.16 -3.21 18.29
C TYR A 89 0.93 -2.37 17.26
N GLN A 90 0.89 -2.80 16.01
CA GLN A 90 1.59 -2.14 14.91
C GLN A 90 1.09 -0.71 14.66
N ILE A 91 -0.24 -0.51 14.64
CA ILE A 91 -0.83 0.83 14.49
C ILE A 91 -0.44 1.73 15.68
N SER A 92 -0.54 1.21 16.91
CA SER A 92 -0.22 1.96 18.13
C SER A 92 1.25 2.38 18.17
N ALA A 93 2.16 1.47 17.83
CA ALA A 93 3.60 1.73 17.79
C ALA A 93 3.93 2.83 16.77
N LEU A 94 3.37 2.73 15.56
CA LEU A 94 3.60 3.73 14.52
C LEU A 94 2.98 5.09 14.90
N GLN A 95 1.76 5.12 15.44
CA GLN A 95 1.11 6.37 15.84
C GLN A 95 1.91 7.12 16.91
N GLY A 96 2.45 6.42 17.90
CA GLY A 96 3.28 7.06 18.93
C GLY A 96 4.51 7.74 18.33
N LEU A 97 5.19 7.09 17.39
CA LEU A 97 6.32 7.68 16.65
C LEU A 97 5.87 8.82 15.74
N ALA A 98 4.74 8.67 15.05
CA ALA A 98 4.18 9.67 14.15
C ALA A 98 3.88 10.98 14.90
N GLN A 99 3.28 10.88 16.09
CA GLN A 99 3.00 12.03 16.94
C GLN A 99 4.27 12.79 17.31
N VAL A 100 5.34 12.09 17.71
CA VAL A 100 6.64 12.70 18.03
C VAL A 100 7.30 13.32 16.79
N ALA A 101 7.08 12.75 15.61
CA ALA A 101 7.56 13.29 14.34
C ALA A 101 6.76 14.51 13.83
N GLY A 102 5.66 14.88 14.50
CA GLY A 102 4.79 15.99 14.08
C GLY A 102 3.80 15.63 12.97
N THR A 103 3.43 14.35 12.86
CA THR A 103 2.41 13.85 11.93
C THR A 103 1.46 12.87 12.64
N SER A 104 0.61 12.17 11.90
CA SER A 104 -0.34 11.18 12.41
C SER A 104 -0.59 10.08 11.37
N VAL A 105 -0.88 8.86 11.82
CA VAL A 105 -1.37 7.78 10.98
C VAL A 105 -2.81 8.10 10.58
N ARG A 106 -3.12 7.99 9.28
CA ARG A 106 -4.42 8.38 8.70
C ARG A 106 -5.14 7.24 7.99
N TYR A 107 -4.42 6.17 7.71
CA TYR A 107 -4.95 5.00 7.04
C TYR A 107 -4.08 3.78 7.37
N VAL A 108 -4.56 2.60 7.01
CA VAL A 108 -3.89 1.32 7.19
C VAL A 108 -3.89 0.59 5.85
N LYS A 109 -2.71 0.15 5.43
CA LYS A 109 -2.53 -0.71 4.25
C LYS A 109 -1.82 -1.98 4.71
N PRO A 110 -2.47 -3.15 4.71
CA PRO A 110 -1.77 -4.39 5.02
C PRO A 110 -0.63 -4.65 4.03
N HIS A 111 0.42 -5.32 4.48
CA HIS A 111 1.60 -5.64 3.69
C HIS A 111 1.55 -7.06 3.14
N GLY A 112 2.19 -7.25 1.98
CA GLY A 112 2.65 -8.55 1.50
C GLY A 112 1.57 -9.65 1.52
N ALA A 113 1.87 -10.73 2.23
CA ALA A 113 0.97 -11.88 2.32
C ALA A 113 -0.34 -11.57 3.05
N LEU A 114 -0.32 -10.68 4.05
CA LEU A 114 -1.55 -10.29 4.76
C LEU A 114 -2.50 -9.58 3.80
N TYR A 115 -2.00 -8.61 3.03
CA TYR A 115 -2.77 -7.89 1.99
C TYR A 115 -3.46 -8.85 1.01
N ASN A 116 -2.68 -9.78 0.45
CA ASN A 116 -3.21 -10.75 -0.52
C ASN A 116 -4.21 -11.72 0.12
N THR A 117 -3.98 -12.12 1.38
CA THR A 117 -4.86 -13.04 2.10
C THR A 117 -6.21 -12.40 2.36
N ILE A 118 -6.24 -11.20 2.96
CA ILE A 118 -7.49 -10.55 3.35
C ILE A 118 -8.32 -10.06 2.15
N ALA A 119 -7.73 -9.98 0.96
CA ALA A 119 -8.46 -9.67 -0.26
C ALA A 119 -9.58 -10.70 -0.53
N THR A 120 -9.44 -11.95 -0.06
CA THR A 120 -10.44 -13.02 -0.26
C THR A 120 -10.82 -13.77 1.01
N ASN A 121 -9.94 -13.88 1.99
CA ASN A 121 -10.22 -14.48 3.29
C ASN A 121 -10.87 -13.46 4.23
N LEU A 122 -12.21 -13.50 4.33
CA LEU A 122 -12.98 -12.55 5.12
C LEU A 122 -12.87 -12.76 6.64
N ASP A 123 -12.45 -13.94 7.10
CA ASP A 123 -12.27 -14.21 8.53
C ASP A 123 -11.06 -13.45 9.08
N GLN A 124 -9.93 -13.52 8.37
CA GLN A 124 -8.77 -12.69 8.72
C GLN A 124 -9.00 -11.22 8.42
N ALA A 125 -9.72 -10.88 7.34
CA ALA A 125 -10.10 -9.49 7.09
C ALA A 125 -10.88 -8.88 8.25
N LYS A 126 -11.77 -9.67 8.87
CA LYS A 126 -12.54 -9.24 10.04
C LYS A 126 -11.64 -8.86 11.21
N ALA A 127 -10.59 -9.63 11.51
CA ALA A 127 -9.64 -9.28 12.56
C ALA A 127 -8.95 -7.93 12.30
N VAL A 128 -8.52 -7.69 11.06
CA VAL A 128 -7.90 -6.42 10.65
C VAL A 128 -8.89 -5.25 10.76
N ILE A 129 -10.10 -5.42 10.24
CA ILE A 129 -11.15 -4.38 10.26
C ILE A 129 -11.55 -4.04 11.69
N ASP A 130 -11.80 -5.04 12.52
CA ASP A 130 -12.20 -4.85 13.92
C ASP A 130 -11.08 -4.16 14.71
N ALA A 131 -9.80 -4.50 14.47
CA ALA A 131 -8.65 -3.83 15.08
C ALA A 131 -8.56 -2.34 14.68
N ILE A 132 -8.75 -2.03 13.39
CA ILE A 132 -8.75 -0.64 12.91
C ILE A 132 -9.89 0.15 13.55
N LEU A 133 -11.11 -0.40 13.55
CA LEU A 133 -12.29 0.26 14.14
C LEU A 133 -12.15 0.47 15.64
N ALA A 134 -11.58 -0.50 16.36
CA ALA A 134 -11.35 -0.41 17.79
C ALA A 134 -10.27 0.62 18.15
N TYR A 135 -9.25 0.77 17.30
CA TYR A 135 -8.20 1.77 17.49
C TYR A 135 -8.69 3.18 17.20
N ASP A 136 -9.18 3.41 15.97
CA ASP A 136 -9.71 4.69 15.50
C ASP A 136 -10.56 4.46 14.25
N SER A 137 -11.88 4.55 14.41
CA SER A 137 -12.86 4.41 13.32
C SER A 137 -12.75 5.45 12.19
N SER A 138 -11.95 6.51 12.35
CA SER A 138 -11.68 7.49 11.30
C SER A 138 -10.57 7.06 10.32
N LEU A 139 -9.78 6.04 10.67
CA LEU A 139 -8.77 5.47 9.79
C LEU A 139 -9.41 4.83 8.56
N VAL A 140 -8.68 4.91 7.44
CA VAL A 140 -9.09 4.32 6.17
C VAL A 140 -8.35 3.01 5.93
N LEU A 141 -9.04 1.95 5.51
CA LEU A 141 -8.40 0.74 5.00
C LEU A 141 -8.08 0.89 3.51
N VAL A 142 -6.85 0.60 3.12
CA VAL A 142 -6.46 0.43 1.70
C VAL A 142 -6.58 -1.04 1.34
N ALA A 143 -7.35 -1.34 0.29
CA ALA A 143 -7.66 -2.71 -0.13
C ALA A 143 -7.55 -2.86 -1.66
N LEU A 144 -7.24 -4.08 -2.12
CA LEU A 144 -7.13 -4.39 -3.54
C LEU A 144 -8.42 -4.04 -4.28
N ALA A 145 -8.31 -3.20 -5.32
CA ALA A 145 -9.43 -2.85 -6.16
C ALA A 145 -10.09 -4.10 -6.78
N GLY A 146 -11.43 -4.15 -6.74
CA GLY A 146 -12.21 -5.30 -7.21
C GLY A 146 -12.33 -6.47 -6.20
N SER A 147 -11.59 -6.44 -5.09
CA SER A 147 -11.69 -7.51 -4.08
C SER A 147 -13.01 -7.47 -3.29
N PRO A 148 -13.55 -8.62 -2.87
CA PRO A 148 -14.74 -8.69 -2.00
C PRO A 148 -14.54 -7.99 -0.65
N LEU A 149 -13.28 -7.80 -0.22
CA LEU A 149 -12.92 -7.06 0.99
C LEU A 149 -13.50 -5.64 1.01
N ILE A 150 -13.56 -4.96 -0.14
CA ILE A 150 -14.04 -3.58 -0.21
C ILE A 150 -15.49 -3.48 0.30
N GLU A 151 -16.37 -4.33 -0.22
CA GLU A 151 -17.78 -4.34 0.18
C GLU A 151 -17.96 -4.89 1.59
N PHE A 152 -17.12 -5.85 2.00
CA PHE A 152 -17.13 -6.36 3.36
C PHE A 152 -16.77 -5.28 4.39
N ALA A 153 -15.67 -4.56 4.19
CA ALA A 153 -15.21 -3.47 5.08
C ALA A 153 -16.25 -2.35 5.19
N ARG A 154 -16.86 -1.94 4.07
CA ARG A 154 -17.95 -0.95 4.06
C ARG A 154 -19.14 -1.38 4.88
N LYS A 155 -19.55 -2.66 4.79
CA LYS A 155 -20.65 -3.23 5.59
C LYS A 155 -20.35 -3.27 7.08
N GLN A 156 -19.07 -3.37 7.47
CA GLN A 156 -18.63 -3.26 8.86
C GLN A 156 -18.50 -1.80 9.34
N GLY A 157 -18.76 -0.81 8.49
CA GLY A 157 -18.70 0.61 8.83
C GLY A 157 -17.32 1.25 8.68
N LEU A 158 -16.33 0.54 8.11
CA LEU A 158 -14.99 1.08 7.88
C LEU A 158 -14.91 1.77 6.51
N ARG A 159 -14.31 2.97 6.47
CA ARG A 159 -14.00 3.64 5.20
C ARG A 159 -12.88 2.87 4.49
N VAL A 160 -13.10 2.53 3.23
CA VAL A 160 -12.13 1.79 2.41
C VAL A 160 -11.81 2.54 1.12
N VAL A 161 -10.56 2.44 0.69
CA VAL A 161 -10.01 3.02 -0.54
C VAL A 161 -9.47 1.88 -1.40
N SER A 162 -9.79 1.94 -2.70
CA SER A 162 -9.44 0.91 -3.66
C SER A 162 -8.06 1.18 -4.23
N GLU A 163 -7.14 0.22 -4.13
CA GLU A 163 -5.78 0.35 -4.62
C GLU A 163 -5.56 -0.46 -5.89
N ALA A 164 -4.82 0.14 -6.83
CA ALA A 164 -4.20 -0.58 -7.93
C ALA A 164 -2.67 -0.42 -7.88
N PHE A 165 -1.96 -1.37 -8.47
CA PHE A 165 -0.52 -1.42 -8.60
C PHE A 165 -0.10 -1.08 -10.02
N ALA A 166 0.85 -0.15 -10.16
CA ALA A 166 1.32 0.31 -11.46
C ALA A 166 2.03 -0.79 -12.26
N ASP A 167 2.87 -1.57 -11.59
CA ASP A 167 3.86 -2.49 -12.16
C ASP A 167 3.49 -3.97 -11.98
N ARG A 168 2.27 -4.28 -11.55
CA ARG A 168 1.82 -5.66 -11.39
C ARG A 168 0.90 -6.09 -12.51
N ALA A 169 1.07 -7.33 -12.94
CA ALA A 169 0.11 -8.01 -13.78
C ALA A 169 -1.12 -8.42 -12.98
N TYR A 170 -2.27 -8.42 -13.65
CA TYR A 170 -3.58 -8.78 -13.09
C TYR A 170 -4.12 -9.97 -13.86
N HIS A 171 -4.87 -10.82 -13.17
CA HIS A 171 -5.78 -11.75 -13.80
C HIS A 171 -7.07 -11.04 -14.20
N ARG A 172 -7.83 -11.65 -15.13
CA ARG A 172 -9.15 -11.15 -15.56
C ARG A 172 -10.19 -10.98 -14.45
N ASP A 173 -9.98 -11.62 -13.30
CA ASP A 173 -10.83 -11.48 -12.11
C ASP A 173 -10.43 -10.30 -11.21
N GLY A 174 -9.42 -9.52 -11.63
CA GLY A 174 -8.92 -8.35 -10.90
C GLY A 174 -7.90 -8.67 -9.80
N THR A 175 -7.58 -9.96 -9.58
CA THR A 175 -6.52 -10.35 -8.63
C THR A 175 -5.14 -10.11 -9.21
N LEU A 176 -4.13 -9.96 -8.34
CA LEU A 176 -2.74 -9.81 -8.77
C LEU A 176 -2.14 -11.17 -9.13
N VAL A 177 -1.40 -11.22 -10.24
CA VAL A 177 -0.62 -12.39 -10.63
C VAL A 177 0.45 -12.64 -9.57
N SER A 178 0.58 -13.89 -9.10
CA SER A 178 1.56 -14.26 -8.07
C SER A 178 2.98 -13.88 -8.48
N ARG A 179 3.76 -13.28 -7.58
CA ARG A 179 5.17 -12.91 -7.83
C ARG A 179 6.07 -14.09 -8.23
N ARG A 180 5.62 -15.33 -8.02
CA ARG A 180 6.35 -16.55 -8.42
C ARG A 180 6.15 -16.92 -9.90
N GLN A 181 5.21 -16.27 -10.58
CA GLN A 181 4.93 -16.51 -12.00
C GLN A 181 5.70 -15.52 -12.86
N GLU A 182 6.14 -15.98 -14.03
CA GLU A 182 6.77 -15.13 -15.03
C GLU A 182 5.78 -14.06 -15.51
N GLY A 183 6.27 -12.83 -15.73
CA GLY A 183 5.44 -11.70 -16.14
C GLY A 183 4.59 -11.07 -15.02
N ALA A 184 4.72 -11.52 -13.77
CA ALA A 184 3.96 -10.97 -12.64
C ALA A 184 4.31 -9.51 -12.29
N VAL A 185 5.54 -9.09 -12.63
CA VAL A 185 6.06 -7.74 -12.44
C VAL A 185 6.48 -7.19 -13.80
N LEU A 186 6.03 -5.99 -14.10
CA LEU A 186 6.34 -5.24 -15.31
C LEU A 186 7.60 -4.40 -15.06
N HIS A 187 8.43 -4.23 -16.09
CA HIS A 187 9.71 -3.52 -15.97
C HIS A 187 9.86 -2.35 -16.95
N ASP A 188 9.04 -2.31 -18.01
CA ASP A 188 9.04 -1.23 -18.99
C ASP A 188 8.33 0.00 -18.41
N VAL A 189 9.11 1.04 -18.13
CA VAL A 189 8.67 2.22 -17.37
C VAL A 189 7.63 3.03 -18.14
N GLU A 190 7.83 3.19 -19.44
CA GLU A 190 6.94 3.91 -20.33
C GLU A 190 5.59 3.18 -20.46
N MET A 191 5.62 1.86 -20.67
CA MET A 191 4.42 1.02 -20.68
C MET A 191 3.66 1.10 -19.35
N ILE A 192 4.37 1.07 -18.23
CA ILE A 192 3.76 1.19 -16.89
C ILE A 192 3.08 2.56 -16.72
N ALA A 193 3.72 3.65 -17.16
CA ALA A 193 3.13 4.99 -17.06
C ALA A 193 1.85 5.14 -17.90
N GLU A 194 1.84 4.62 -19.13
CA GLU A 194 0.64 4.56 -19.98
C GLU A 194 -0.45 3.70 -19.34
N ARG A 195 -0.07 2.55 -18.77
CA ARG A 195 -0.99 1.67 -18.05
C ARG A 195 -1.64 2.37 -16.85
N VAL A 196 -0.90 3.17 -16.10
CA VAL A 196 -1.47 3.98 -15.01
C VAL A 196 -2.48 5.01 -15.52
N LEU A 197 -2.21 5.66 -16.67
CA LEU A 197 -3.20 6.54 -17.30
C LEU A 197 -4.47 5.80 -17.68
N ASP A 198 -4.34 4.58 -18.21
CA ASP A 198 -5.48 3.73 -18.56
C ASP A 198 -6.29 3.31 -17.34
N MET A 199 -5.64 2.94 -16.24
CA MET A 199 -6.31 2.66 -14.97
C MET A 199 -7.16 3.84 -14.50
N ILE A 200 -6.65 5.07 -14.66
CA ILE A 200 -7.33 6.29 -14.21
C ILE A 200 -8.45 6.71 -15.18
N LYS A 201 -8.16 6.76 -16.48
CA LYS A 201 -9.07 7.30 -17.50
C LYS A 201 -10.09 6.28 -17.98
N LYS A 202 -9.64 5.04 -18.24
CA LYS A 202 -10.46 3.94 -18.76
C LYS A 202 -11.05 3.09 -17.64
N LYS A 203 -10.63 3.27 -16.39
CA LYS A 203 -11.11 2.53 -15.21
C LYS A 203 -10.95 1.02 -15.39
N GLY A 204 -9.77 0.61 -15.83
CA GLY A 204 -9.45 -0.79 -16.02
C GLY A 204 -8.06 -0.99 -16.56
N VAL A 205 -7.74 -2.26 -16.79
CA VAL A 205 -6.40 -2.71 -17.11
C VAL A 205 -6.45 -3.92 -18.01
N ILE A 206 -5.46 -4.10 -18.89
CA ILE A 206 -5.32 -5.36 -19.63
C ILE A 206 -4.69 -6.42 -18.69
N SER A 207 -5.37 -7.56 -18.58
CA SER A 207 -4.93 -8.70 -17.80
C SER A 207 -3.82 -9.49 -18.51
N ILE A 208 -3.17 -10.41 -17.79
CA ILE A 208 -2.17 -11.31 -18.37
C ILE A 208 -2.78 -12.25 -19.43
N GLU A 209 -4.09 -12.48 -19.38
CA GLU A 209 -4.85 -13.20 -20.40
C GLU A 209 -5.21 -12.36 -21.63
N GLY A 210 -4.85 -11.07 -21.66
CA GLY A 210 -5.13 -10.15 -22.76
C GLY A 210 -6.55 -9.56 -22.76
N GLU A 211 -7.32 -9.73 -21.68
CA GLU A 211 -8.68 -9.23 -21.55
C GLU A 211 -8.71 -7.87 -20.81
N PHE A 212 -9.60 -6.97 -21.23
CA PHE A 212 -9.83 -5.72 -20.47
C PHE A 212 -10.59 -6.04 -19.18
N THR A 213 -9.95 -5.73 -18.06
CA THR A 213 -10.44 -5.98 -16.71
C THR A 213 -10.83 -4.65 -16.06
N PRO A 214 -12.13 -4.40 -15.80
CA PRO A 214 -12.57 -3.20 -15.12
C PRO A 214 -11.96 -3.10 -13.71
N LEU A 215 -11.39 -1.94 -13.39
CA LEU A 215 -10.72 -1.68 -12.13
C LEU A 215 -10.89 -0.20 -11.79
N LYS A 216 -11.43 0.10 -10.62
CA LYS A 216 -11.50 1.46 -10.11
C LYS A 216 -10.47 1.62 -8.99
N ALA A 217 -9.48 2.46 -9.22
CA ALA A 217 -8.46 2.81 -8.24
C ALA A 217 -8.70 4.21 -7.71
N ASP A 218 -8.62 4.35 -6.39
CA ASP A 218 -8.59 5.62 -5.66
C ASP A 218 -7.13 6.01 -5.33
N THR A 219 -6.22 5.03 -5.29
CA THR A 219 -4.77 5.18 -5.11
C THR A 219 -4.00 4.20 -5.99
N ILE A 220 -2.80 4.60 -6.45
CA ILE A 220 -1.87 3.76 -7.20
C ILE A 220 -0.61 3.51 -6.36
N CYS A 221 -0.33 2.23 -6.10
CA CYS A 221 0.90 1.77 -5.45
C CYS A 221 2.07 1.81 -6.43
N LEU A 222 3.16 2.45 -5.99
CA LEU A 222 4.47 2.45 -6.61
C LEU A 222 5.39 1.62 -5.73
N HIS A 223 5.89 0.49 -6.21
CA HIS A 223 6.86 -0.30 -5.44
C HIS A 223 8.21 0.42 -5.38
N GLY A 224 8.79 0.51 -4.18
CA GLY A 224 10.11 1.11 -3.93
C GLY A 224 11.28 0.10 -3.91
N ASP A 225 10.98 -1.21 -3.96
CA ASP A 225 11.95 -2.30 -3.73
C ASP A 225 12.62 -2.84 -5.00
N SER A 226 12.16 -2.45 -6.20
CA SER A 226 12.68 -2.95 -7.47
C SER A 226 13.81 -2.08 -8.06
N LEU A 227 14.71 -2.71 -8.81
CA LEU A 227 15.68 -1.98 -9.64
C LEU A 227 14.91 -1.12 -10.65
N GLY A 228 15.10 0.20 -10.58
CA GLY A 228 14.37 1.15 -11.43
C GLY A 228 13.09 1.73 -10.81
N ALA A 229 12.69 1.31 -9.61
CA ALA A 229 11.52 1.82 -8.88
C ALA A 229 11.44 3.36 -8.84
N LEU A 230 12.56 4.03 -8.53
CA LEU A 230 12.63 5.48 -8.50
C LEU A 230 12.39 6.11 -9.88
N GLN A 231 13.00 5.54 -10.92
CA GLN A 231 12.82 6.05 -12.28
C GLN A 231 11.37 5.88 -12.73
N MET A 232 10.78 4.71 -12.46
CA MET A 232 9.37 4.43 -12.70
C MET A 232 8.47 5.44 -11.98
N ALA A 233 8.69 5.68 -10.70
CA ALA A 233 7.90 6.62 -9.91
C ALA A 233 7.99 8.06 -10.46
N LYS A 234 9.18 8.49 -10.90
CA LYS A 234 9.39 9.80 -11.54
C LYS A 234 8.62 9.91 -12.86
N VAL A 235 8.73 8.90 -13.73
CA VAL A 235 8.04 8.91 -15.03
C VAL A 235 6.53 8.90 -14.83
N ILE A 236 5.99 8.04 -13.96
CA ILE A 236 4.54 8.01 -13.67
C ILE A 236 4.07 9.38 -13.18
N ARG A 237 4.75 9.99 -12.21
CA ARG A 237 4.38 11.32 -11.70
C ARG A 237 4.41 12.37 -12.82
N GLN A 238 5.46 12.39 -13.64
CA GLN A 238 5.56 13.34 -14.75
C GLN A 238 4.43 13.14 -15.76
N THR A 239 4.17 11.89 -16.15
CA THR A 239 3.08 11.52 -17.06
C THR A 239 1.72 11.99 -16.53
N LEU A 240 1.45 11.87 -15.22
CA LEU A 240 0.21 12.37 -14.62
C LEU A 240 0.11 13.89 -14.66
N VAL A 241 1.21 14.60 -14.37
CA VAL A 241 1.29 16.06 -14.44
C VAL A 241 1.05 16.56 -15.87
N ASP A 242 1.70 15.95 -16.86
CA ASP A 242 1.56 16.31 -18.28
C ASP A 242 0.12 16.14 -18.78
N HIS A 243 -0.61 15.17 -18.20
CA HIS A 243 -2.03 14.93 -18.48
C HIS A 243 -2.99 15.69 -17.55
N GLN A 244 -2.49 16.65 -16.76
CA GLN A 244 -3.28 17.49 -15.85
C GLN A 244 -4.09 16.70 -14.81
N ILE A 245 -3.56 15.56 -14.36
CA ILE A 245 -4.11 14.77 -13.27
C ILE A 245 -3.43 15.22 -11.97
N ALA A 246 -4.20 15.77 -11.04
CA ALA A 246 -3.68 16.22 -9.76
C ALA A 246 -3.26 15.02 -8.88
N ILE A 247 -2.14 15.14 -8.16
CA ILE A 247 -1.62 14.08 -7.28
C ILE A 247 -1.82 14.49 -5.82
N HIS A 248 -2.89 14.00 -5.21
CA HIS A 248 -3.34 14.41 -3.88
C HIS A 248 -3.70 13.18 -3.05
N SER A 249 -3.52 13.26 -1.73
CA SER A 249 -3.88 12.15 -0.86
C SER A 249 -5.39 11.96 -0.76
N PHE A 250 -5.81 10.70 -0.59
CA PHE A 250 -7.22 10.35 -0.34
C PHE A 250 -7.67 10.64 1.11
N VAL A 251 -6.74 10.96 2.01
CA VAL A 251 -6.98 11.26 3.44
C VAL A 251 -6.58 12.67 3.86
N SER A 252 -6.06 13.49 2.94
CA SER A 252 -5.74 14.91 3.18
C SER A 252 -6.97 15.79 3.19
#